data_AF-A0A8C0GWV3-F1
#
_entry.id   AF-A0A8C0GWV3-F1
#
_cell.length_a   1.000
_cell.length_b   1.000
_cell.length_c   1.000
_cell.angle_alpha   90.00
_cell.angle_beta   90.00
_cell.angle_gamma   90.00
#
_symmetry.space_group_name_H-M   'P 1'
#
loop_
_entity.id
_entity.type
_entity.pdbx_description
1 polymer ?
#
loop_
_entity_poly.entity_id
_entity_poly.type
_entity_poly.pdbx_seq_one_letter_code
_entity_poly.pdbx_strand_id
1 'polypeptide(L)'
;HCNLARRTTADHRWPDLWFYTLTFELPDSARQCFHEPLQRGLKFTLDFQVITGGHYDVDCYVEDPNGKTLYKEAKKQYDSFSYRAEVAGIYTFCFSNEFSTFSHKTVYFDFQVGDEPPILPDMNHRVTALTQVSRVPLAPGLSSVPVGL
;
A
#
# COMPACT_ATOMS: atom_id res chain seq x y z
N HIS A 1 28.17 -2.82 0.36
CA HIS A 1 27.06 -3.53 -0.31
C HIS A 1 25.94 -2.54 -0.54
N CYS A 2 25.72 -2.12 -1.78
CA CYS A 2 24.63 -1.19 -2.11
C CYS A 2 23.35 -2.01 -2.29
N ASN A 3 22.37 -1.82 -1.40
CA ASN A 3 21.04 -2.42 -1.56
C ASN A 3 20.41 -1.85 -2.83
N LEU A 4 20.23 -2.72 -3.82
CA LEU A 4 19.65 -2.38 -5.10
C LEU A 4 18.13 -2.23 -4.92
N ALA A 5 17.68 -1.07 -4.44
CA ALA A 5 16.30 -0.62 -4.63
C ALA A 5 16.09 -0.42 -6.13
N ARG A 6 15.68 -1.47 -6.84
CA ARG A 6 15.28 -1.34 -8.25
C ARG A 6 13.97 -0.57 -8.25
N ARG A 7 14.00 0.71 -8.64
CA ARG A 7 12.84 1.30 -9.31
C ARG A 7 12.55 0.39 -10.49
N THR A 8 11.49 -0.40 -10.43
CA THR A 8 10.97 -1.09 -11.61
C THR A 8 10.66 0.01 -12.62
N THR A 9 11.46 0.08 -13.67
CA THR A 9 11.28 1.05 -14.74
C THR A 9 9.87 0.88 -15.29
N ALA A 10 9.12 1.98 -15.26
CA ALA A 10 7.79 2.17 -15.80
C ALA A 10 7.43 1.22 -16.96
N ASP A 11 6.35 0.47 -16.79
CA ASP A 11 5.52 0.13 -17.95
C ASP A 11 5.05 1.48 -18.54
N HIS A 12 5.45 1.79 -19.78
CA HIS A 12 5.08 3.02 -20.49
C HIS A 12 3.56 3.26 -20.58
N ARG A 13 2.76 2.29 -20.15
CA ARG A 13 1.30 2.35 -20.05
C ARG A 13 0.77 3.16 -18.87
N TRP A 14 1.53 3.36 -17.78
CA TRP A 14 1.04 4.04 -16.56
C TRP A 14 2.10 4.92 -15.90
N PRO A 15 2.31 6.17 -16.35
CA PRO A 15 3.32 7.07 -15.79
C PRO A 15 3.04 7.49 -14.34
N ASP A 16 1.79 7.42 -13.90
CA ASP A 16 1.33 7.83 -12.58
C ASP A 16 1.09 6.65 -11.61
N LEU A 17 1.48 5.42 -12.02
CA LEU A 17 1.40 4.22 -11.19
C LEU A 17 2.80 3.70 -10.93
N TRP A 18 3.25 3.77 -9.68
CA TRP A 18 4.53 3.20 -9.27
C TRP A 18 4.53 2.92 -7.78
N PHE A 19 5.39 2.00 -7.36
CA PHE A 19 5.60 1.70 -5.96
C PHE A 19 7.06 1.37 -5.71
N TYR A 20 7.48 1.53 -4.47
CA TYR A 20 8.75 1.00 -4.01
C TYR A 20 8.66 0.61 -2.55
N THR A 21 9.49 -0.36 -2.20
CA THR A 21 9.62 -0.86 -0.85
C THR A 21 11.05 -0.68 -0.38
N LEU A 22 11.22 -0.40 0.91
CA LEU A 22 12.51 -0.32 1.55
C LEU A 22 12.44 -0.85 2.98
N THR A 23 13.43 -1.68 3.33
CA THR A 23 13.76 -1.99 4.71
C THR A 23 15.04 -1.25 5.07
N PHE A 24 15.02 -0.46 6.14
CA PHE A 24 16.17 0.32 6.59
C PHE A 24 16.34 0.26 8.11
N GLU A 25 17.57 0.51 8.55
CA GLU A 25 17.89 0.67 9.97
C GLU A 25 17.71 2.14 10.37
N LEU A 26 16.97 2.36 11.44
CA LEU A 26 16.73 3.65 12.07
C LEU A 26 17.48 3.67 13.41
N PRO A 27 18.59 4.42 13.52
CA PRO A 27 19.38 4.50 14.74
C PRO A 27 18.58 4.99 15.95
N ASP A 28 19.10 4.77 17.15
CA ASP A 28 18.59 5.42 18.36
C ASP A 28 18.73 6.94 18.25
N SER A 29 17.84 7.67 18.92
CA SER A 29 17.84 9.14 18.93
C SER A 29 17.82 9.80 17.54
N ALA A 30 17.34 9.09 16.50
CA ALA A 30 17.44 9.53 15.11
C ALA A 30 16.09 9.58 14.38
N ARG A 31 16.09 10.30 13.25
CA ARG A 31 14.93 10.57 12.41
C ARG A 31 15.32 10.43 10.95
N GLN A 32 14.60 9.61 10.18
CA GLN A 32 14.86 9.37 8.75
C GLN A 32 13.68 9.83 7.91
N CYS A 33 13.97 10.66 6.90
CA CYS A 33 12.99 11.21 5.98
C CYS A 33 13.18 10.74 4.55
N PHE A 34 12.07 10.68 3.83
CA PHE A 34 11.96 10.35 2.42
C PHE A 34 11.10 11.41 1.73
N HIS A 35 11.46 11.74 0.48
CA HIS A 35 10.91 12.88 -0.24
C HIS A 35 10.47 12.43 -1.63
N GLU A 36 9.16 12.47 -1.88
CA GLU A 36 8.59 11.96 -3.13
C GLU A 36 7.85 13.06 -3.90
N PRO A 37 8.21 13.30 -5.18
CA PRO A 37 7.49 14.23 -6.03
C PRO A 37 6.16 13.60 -6.49
N LEU A 38 5.05 14.26 -6.17
CA LEU A 38 3.71 13.83 -6.57
C LEU A 38 3.01 14.89 -7.40
N GLN A 39 2.22 14.44 -8.38
CA GLN A 39 1.30 15.30 -9.11
C GLN A 39 -0.01 15.48 -8.33
N ARG A 40 -0.68 16.61 -8.55
CA ARG A 40 -1.99 16.90 -7.97
C ARG A 40 -3.01 15.86 -8.43
N GLY A 41 -3.80 15.36 -7.49
CA GLY A 41 -4.89 14.41 -7.74
C GLY A 41 -4.48 12.94 -7.69
N LEU A 42 -3.18 12.62 -7.63
CA LEU A 42 -2.72 11.25 -7.43
C LEU A 42 -3.00 10.81 -5.99
N LYS A 43 -3.48 9.58 -5.85
CA LYS A 43 -3.54 8.89 -4.57
C LYS A 43 -2.16 8.32 -4.27
N PHE A 44 -1.72 8.41 -3.02
CA PHE A 44 -0.60 7.64 -2.52
C PHE A 44 -0.97 6.91 -1.23
N THR A 45 -0.30 5.79 -1.00
CA THR A 45 -0.42 4.97 0.20
C THR A 45 0.96 4.71 0.78
N LEU A 46 1.11 4.93 2.08
CA LEU A 46 2.28 4.56 2.87
C LEU A 46 1.87 3.46 3.86
N ASP A 47 2.39 2.26 3.64
CA ASP A 47 2.26 1.14 4.56
C ASP A 47 3.60 0.92 5.25
N PHE A 48 3.62 0.78 6.58
CA PHE A 48 4.87 0.54 7.29
C PHE A 48 4.72 -0.44 8.44
N GLN A 49 5.83 -1.10 8.78
CA GLN A 49 5.94 -2.02 9.90
C GLN A 49 7.34 -1.93 10.52
N VAL A 50 7.39 -1.90 11.85
CA VAL A 50 8.65 -2.06 12.59
C VAL A 50 8.94 -3.56 12.70
N ILE A 51 10.06 -3.99 12.13
CA ILE A 51 10.47 -5.40 12.05
C ILE A 51 11.21 -5.82 13.32
N THR A 52 12.10 -4.97 13.83
CA THR A 52 12.90 -5.23 15.03
C THR A 52 13.18 -3.96 15.82
N GLY A 53 13.57 -4.12 17.10
CA GLY A 53 14.12 -3.05 17.95
C GLY A 53 13.16 -2.53 19.02
N GLY A 54 13.62 -2.52 20.28
CA GLY A 54 12.89 -1.96 21.41
C GLY A 54 11.45 -2.49 21.54
N HIS A 55 10.49 -1.57 21.69
CA HIS A 55 9.06 -1.87 21.76
C HIS A 55 8.37 -2.09 20.39
N TYR A 56 9.16 -2.25 19.33
CA TYR A 56 8.65 -2.41 17.96
C TYR A 56 7.78 -1.25 17.48
N ASP A 57 8.01 -0.03 17.98
CA ASP A 57 7.22 1.15 17.68
C ASP A 57 8.05 2.28 17.04
N VAL A 58 7.44 3.17 16.25
CA VAL A 58 8.06 4.40 15.74
C VAL A 58 7.05 5.54 15.71
N ASP A 59 7.53 6.78 15.70
CA ASP A 59 6.70 7.93 15.37
C ASP A 59 6.76 8.15 13.86
N CYS A 60 5.60 8.34 13.22
CA CYS A 60 5.49 8.55 11.78
C CYS A 60 4.78 9.87 11.50
N TYR A 61 5.28 10.62 10.52
CA TYR A 61 4.70 11.88 10.10
C TYR A 61 4.79 12.04 8.58
N VAL A 62 3.75 12.66 8.02
CA VAL A 62 3.64 12.97 6.59
C VAL A 62 3.24 14.43 6.44
N GLU A 63 3.95 15.15 5.57
CA GLU A 63 3.74 16.57 5.27
C GLU A 63 3.57 16.79 3.77
N ASP A 64 2.71 17.75 3.43
CA ASP A 64 2.54 18.22 2.07
C ASP A 64 3.68 19.17 1.64
N PRO A 65 3.75 19.56 0.37
CA PRO A 65 4.77 20.50 -0.14
C PRO A 65 4.77 21.89 0.50
N ASN A 66 3.70 22.28 1.20
CA ASN A 66 3.59 23.55 1.91
C ASN A 66 3.93 23.42 3.41
N GLY A 67 4.31 22.22 3.88
CA GLY A 67 4.57 21.94 5.29
C GLY A 67 3.30 21.68 6.12
N LYS A 68 2.14 21.49 5.49
CA LYS A 68 0.92 21.05 6.19
C LYS A 68 1.10 19.60 6.61
N THR A 69 0.99 19.33 7.91
CA THR A 69 0.95 17.97 8.43
C THR A 69 -0.33 17.26 8.00
N LEU A 70 -0.18 16.17 7.26
CA LEU A 70 -1.26 15.31 6.77
C LEU A 70 -1.50 14.11 7.69
N TYR A 71 -0.42 13.62 8.29
CA TYR A 71 -0.43 12.47 9.19
C TYR A 71 0.63 12.67 10.28
N LYS A 72 0.28 12.33 11.52
CA LYS A 72 1.21 12.38 12.65
C LYS A 72 0.74 11.42 13.73
N GLU A 73 1.38 10.28 13.80
CA GLU A 73 1.07 9.24 14.75
C GLU A 73 2.33 8.85 15.53
N ALA A 74 2.15 8.57 16.82
CA ALA A 74 3.24 8.24 17.72
C ALA A 74 3.18 6.77 18.15
N LYS A 75 4.35 6.17 18.38
CA LYS A 75 4.53 4.81 18.90
C LYS A 75 3.70 3.74 18.16
N LYS A 76 3.71 3.77 16.84
CA LYS A 76 3.03 2.79 15.99
C LYS A 76 3.96 1.64 15.63
N GLN A 77 3.46 0.41 15.75
CA GLN A 77 4.18 -0.79 15.30
C GLN A 77 3.94 -1.09 13.82
N TYR A 78 2.72 -0.81 13.37
CA TYR A 78 2.26 -0.93 12.00
C TYR A 78 1.16 0.12 11.80
N ASP A 79 1.12 0.74 10.62
CA ASP A 79 -0.03 1.53 10.19
C ASP A 79 -0.08 1.64 8.65
N SER A 80 -1.23 2.09 8.14
CA SER A 80 -1.48 2.32 6.72
C SER A 80 -2.10 3.71 6.53
N PHE A 81 -1.41 4.58 5.80
CA PHE A 81 -1.87 5.94 5.51
C PHE A 81 -2.11 6.12 4.02
N SER A 82 -3.36 6.40 3.64
CA SER A 82 -3.75 6.74 2.27
C SER A 82 -4.19 8.19 2.16
N TYR A 83 -3.69 8.91 1.16
CA TYR A 83 -4.09 10.30 0.92
C TYR A 83 -4.09 10.65 -0.57
N ARG A 84 -4.87 11.67 -0.93
CA ARG A 84 -4.94 12.19 -2.31
C ARG A 84 -4.29 13.56 -2.37
N ALA A 85 -3.23 13.69 -3.17
CA ALA A 85 -2.43 14.90 -3.26
C ALA A 85 -3.26 16.12 -3.69
N GLU A 86 -3.49 17.06 -2.77
CA GLU A 86 -4.25 18.30 -3.03
C GLU A 86 -3.47 19.29 -3.91
N VAL A 87 -2.14 19.30 -3.75
CA VAL A 87 -1.19 20.12 -4.48
C VAL A 87 -0.08 19.25 -5.08
N ALA A 88 0.48 19.68 -6.21
CA ALA A 88 1.65 19.05 -6.80
C ALA A 88 2.91 19.54 -6.08
N GLY A 89 3.89 18.65 -5.85
CA GLY A 89 5.15 19.00 -5.21
C GLY A 89 5.79 17.83 -4.47
N ILE A 90 6.75 18.15 -3.60
CA ILE A 90 7.48 17.15 -2.81
C ILE A 90 6.73 16.88 -1.52
N TYR A 91 6.20 15.67 -1.38
CA TYR A 91 5.65 15.17 -0.12
C TYR A 91 6.77 14.55 0.69
N THR A 92 6.77 14.83 1.98
CA THR A 92 7.79 14.32 2.90
C THR A 92 7.14 13.38 3.90
N PHE A 93 7.65 12.16 3.99
CA PHE A 93 7.25 11.23 5.04
C PHE A 93 8.47 10.68 5.73
N CYS A 94 8.32 10.37 7.00
CA CYS A 94 9.48 10.04 7.80
C CYS A 94 9.13 9.24 9.04
N PHE A 95 10.17 8.63 9.61
CA PHE A 95 10.11 7.80 10.80
C PHE A 95 11.08 8.34 11.84
N SER A 96 10.61 8.54 13.07
CA SER A 96 11.43 8.97 14.21
C SER A 96 11.53 7.89 15.27
N ASN A 97 12.76 7.71 15.76
CA ASN A 97 13.15 6.90 16.89
C ASN A 97 13.83 7.76 17.98
N GLU A 98 13.52 9.06 18.02
CA GLU A 98 14.12 10.00 18.99
C GLU A 98 13.79 9.66 20.44
N PHE A 99 12.73 8.88 20.69
CA PHE A 99 12.34 8.42 22.02
C PHE A 99 13.13 7.20 22.52
N SER A 100 13.82 6.46 21.65
CA SER A 100 14.67 5.34 22.07
C SER A 100 16.10 5.83 22.21
N THR A 101 16.65 5.73 23.42
CA THR A 101 18.01 6.15 23.74
C THR A 101 19.02 5.00 23.71
N PHE A 102 18.58 3.77 23.42
CA PHE A 102 19.44 2.58 23.54
C PHE A 102 19.23 1.53 22.45
N SER A 103 18.12 1.59 21.69
CA SER A 103 17.80 0.59 20.69
C SER A 103 17.58 1.22 19.32
N HIS A 104 18.38 0.78 18.33
CA HIS A 104 18.06 0.96 16.92
C HIS A 104 16.84 0.12 16.55
N LYS A 105 16.17 0.52 15.46
CA LYS A 105 15.00 -0.17 14.92
C LYS A 105 15.25 -0.52 13.47
N THR A 106 14.62 -1.59 12.99
CA THR A 106 14.53 -1.87 11.56
C THR A 106 13.10 -1.63 11.11
N VAL A 107 12.91 -0.74 10.15
CA VAL A 107 11.59 -0.34 9.63
C VAL A 107 11.49 -0.79 8.18
N TYR A 108 10.39 -1.47 7.87
CA TYR A 108 9.95 -1.76 6.52
C TYR A 108 8.86 -0.76 6.15
N PHE A 109 8.90 -0.25 4.92
CA PHE A 109 7.75 0.42 4.34
C PHE A 109 7.55 0.07 2.87
N ASP A 110 6.34 0.29 2.42
CA ASP A 110 5.92 0.26 1.03
C ASP A 110 5.20 1.57 0.72
N PHE A 111 5.64 2.24 -0.35
CA PHE A 111 5.08 3.50 -0.81
C PHE A 111 4.53 3.31 -2.21
N GLN A 112 3.22 3.47 -2.37
CA GLN A 112 2.49 3.27 -3.62
C GLN A 112 1.88 4.58 -4.08
N VAL A 113 1.95 4.85 -5.38
CA VAL A 113 1.35 6.01 -6.03
C VAL A 113 0.50 5.54 -7.19
N GLY A 114 -0.67 6.15 -7.33
CA GLY A 114 -1.67 5.82 -8.33
C GLY A 114 -2.82 4.97 -7.76
N ASP A 115 -3.89 4.87 -8.54
CA ASP A 115 -4.95 3.91 -8.28
C ASP A 115 -4.62 2.63 -9.06
N GLU A 116 -4.62 1.48 -8.40
CA GLU A 116 -4.51 0.19 -9.09
C GLU A 116 -5.67 0.09 -10.10
N PRO A 117 -5.41 -0.24 -11.38
CA PRO A 117 -6.47 -0.45 -12.34
C PRO A 117 -7.41 -1.55 -11.83
N PRO A 118 -8.75 -1.39 -11.97
CA PRO A 118 -9.69 -2.39 -11.50
C PRO A 118 -9.39 -3.75 -12.16
N ILE A 119 -9.22 -4.77 -11.31
CA ILE A 119 -8.87 -6.15 -11.69
C ILE A 119 -9.92 -6.75 -12.64
N LEU A 120 -11.15 -6.21 -12.59
CA LEU A 120 -12.22 -6.55 -13.49
C LEU A 120 -12.41 -5.41 -14.49
N PRO A 121 -12.32 -5.66 -15.81
CA PRO A 121 -12.80 -4.69 -16.78
C PRO A 121 -14.28 -4.42 -16.49
N ASP A 122 -14.69 -3.16 -16.60
CA ASP A 122 -16.06 -2.67 -16.46
C ASP A 122 -17.03 -3.56 -17.26
N MET A 123 -17.64 -4.54 -16.60
CA MET A 123 -18.66 -5.40 -17.20
C MET A 123 -20.00 -4.68 -17.09
N ASN A 124 -20.13 -3.58 -17.83
CA ASN A 124 -21.40 -2.90 -18.02
C ASN A 124 -22.40 -3.69 -18.86
N HIS A 125 -22.12 -4.95 -19.24
CA HIS A 125 -23.15 -5.90 -19.66
C HIS A 125 -22.77 -7.34 -19.26
N ARG A 126 -23.78 -8.06 -18.71
CA ARG A 126 -23.83 -9.49 -18.33
C ARG A 126 -23.51 -9.81 -16.86
N VAL A 127 -24.44 -9.43 -15.99
CA VAL A 127 -24.71 -10.23 -14.79
C VAL A 127 -25.27 -11.58 -15.25
N THR A 128 -24.44 -12.62 -15.27
CA THR A 128 -24.94 -13.98 -15.11
C THR A 128 -24.25 -14.54 -13.88
N ALA A 129 -24.98 -14.55 -12.77
CA ALA A 129 -24.54 -15.13 -11.51
C ALA A 129 -24.02 -16.56 -11.73
N LEU A 130 -22.76 -16.82 -11.36
CA LEU A 130 -22.24 -18.17 -11.20
C LEU A 130 -22.54 -18.65 -9.78
N THR A 131 -23.80 -18.93 -9.50
CA THR A 131 -24.14 -19.81 -8.38
C THR A 131 -23.71 -21.21 -8.77
N GLN A 132 -22.51 -21.63 -8.35
CA GLN A 132 -22.05 -23.01 -8.51
C GLN A 132 -22.92 -23.92 -7.64
N VAL A 133 -23.95 -24.52 -8.22
CA VAL A 133 -24.58 -25.72 -7.65
C VAL A 133 -23.82 -26.94 -8.17
N SER A 134 -23.03 -27.55 -7.30
CA SER A 134 -22.44 -28.86 -7.54
C SER A 134 -23.54 -29.86 -7.88
N ARG A 135 -23.44 -30.54 -9.02
CA ARG A 135 -24.25 -31.75 -9.28
C ARG A 135 -23.31 -32.92 -9.53
N VAL A 136 -23.44 -33.90 -8.65
CA VAL A 136 -22.85 -35.24 -8.75
C VAL A 136 -23.36 -35.89 -10.05
N PRO A 137 -22.52 -36.58 -10.85
CA PRO A 137 -22.99 -37.28 -12.03
C PRO A 137 -23.90 -38.44 -11.61
N LEU A 138 -25.18 -38.40 -11.99
CA LEU A 138 -26.05 -39.57 -11.97
C LEU A 138 -26.03 -40.23 -13.36
N ALA A 139 -26.02 -41.56 -13.37
CA ALA A 139 -25.81 -42.44 -14.52
C ALA A 139 -26.71 -42.15 -15.74
N PRO A 140 -26.26 -42.49 -16.97
CA PRO A 140 -27.05 -42.27 -18.18
C PRO A 140 -28.22 -43.25 -18.25
N GLY A 141 -29.45 -42.75 -18.39
CA GLY A 141 -30.61 -43.62 -18.69
C GLY A 141 -32.01 -43.16 -18.24
N LEU A 142 -32.18 -41.98 -17.64
CA LEU A 142 -33.51 -41.52 -17.22
C LEU A 142 -33.94 -40.26 -18.00
N SER A 143 -35.05 -40.41 -18.73
CA SER A 143 -35.73 -39.33 -19.45
C SER A 143 -36.25 -38.27 -18.46
N SER A 144 -36.06 -37.00 -18.81
CA SER A 144 -36.46 -35.83 -18.02
C SER A 144 -37.98 -35.78 -17.79
N VAL A 145 -38.41 -35.63 -16.54
CA VAL A 145 -39.77 -35.17 -16.19
C VAL A 145 -39.68 -33.72 -15.74
N PRO A 146 -40.50 -32.79 -16.26
CA PRO A 146 -40.51 -31.42 -15.79
C PRO A 146 -41.17 -31.36 -14.41
N VAL A 147 -40.47 -30.81 -13.41
CA VAL A 147 -41.14 -30.25 -12.23
C VAL A 147 -41.28 -28.76 -12.50
N GLY A 148 -42.51 -28.34 -12.77
CA GLY A 148 -42.90 -26.95 -12.96
C GLY A 148 -43.29 -26.27 -11.64
N LEU A 149 -43.22 -24.93 -11.73
CA LEU A 149 -43.73 -23.84 -10.87
C LEU A 149 -43.31 -23.83 -9.39
#